data_AF-A0AAD6YT53-F1
#
_entry.id   AF-A0AAD6YT53-F1
#
_cell.length_a   1.000
_cell.length_b   1.000
_cell.length_c   1.000
_cell.angle_alpha   90.00
_cell.angle_beta   90.00
_cell.angle_gamma   90.00
#
_symmetry.space_group_name_H-M   'P 1'
#
loop_
_entity.id
_entity.type
_entity.pdbx_description
1 polymer ?
#
loop_
_entity_poly.entity_id
_entity_poly.type
_entity_poly.pdbx_seq_one_letter_code
_entity_poly.pdbx_strand_id
1 'polypeptide(L)'
;MRHKTALPSGFRPAPKPKRTPIDQMTVRELQDLYFTNARLLASSRESTSTDAWMVRVTAEQAAVEGRLVELVGMDAINTGLKNTVLAADDDMPVDPSPEPYTNPMLEAKRRALSRFGPANDGTAIGSLSMQEAIQLEQAAHQADKQKQERLLQKRQQMGMPLPGEQLTRQEREARMWAFLNHKPTESDLEDDSEDEYDDDDDPATWFSDDEDDGRKGQLIVEPDEEDYSNIIRIDSSKLPSQFSTFYEPRDEGD
;
A
#
# COMPACT_ATOMS: atom_id res chain seq x y z
N MET A 1 -6.50 7.88 27.01
CA MET A 1 -5.58 8.37 28.07
C MET A 1 -4.51 7.30 28.29
N ARG A 2 -3.23 7.56 27.96
CA ARG A 2 -2.15 6.59 28.17
C ARG A 2 -1.94 6.36 29.67
N HIS A 3 -2.15 5.13 30.14
CA HIS A 3 -1.86 4.75 31.51
C HIS A 3 -0.35 4.87 31.77
N LYS A 4 0.05 5.83 32.61
CA LYS A 4 1.42 5.89 33.11
C LYS A 4 1.60 4.69 34.02
N THR A 5 2.29 3.66 33.56
CA THR A 5 2.72 2.54 34.40
C THR A 5 3.60 3.10 35.50
N ALA A 6 3.05 3.23 36.71
CA ALA A 6 3.78 3.67 37.87
C ALA A 6 4.83 2.60 38.17
N LEU A 7 6.10 2.94 37.99
CA LEU A 7 7.22 2.07 38.35
C LEU A 7 7.11 1.72 39.84
N PRO A 8 7.32 0.45 40.23
CA PRO A 8 7.36 0.08 41.64
C PRO A 8 8.45 0.87 42.38
N SER A 9 8.18 1.22 43.63
CA SER A 9 9.10 1.97 44.48
C SER A 9 10.48 1.30 44.53
N GLY A 10 11.55 2.06 44.31
CA GLY A 10 12.94 1.58 44.29
C GLY A 10 13.50 1.23 42.92
N PHE A 11 12.68 1.18 41.87
CA PHE A 11 13.15 0.95 40.50
C PHE A 11 13.48 2.27 39.80
N ARG A 12 14.64 2.33 39.14
CA ARG A 12 15.00 3.46 38.28
C ARG A 12 14.26 3.31 36.94
N PRO A 13 13.67 4.39 36.39
CA PRO A 13 13.13 4.35 35.04
C PRO A 13 14.26 4.01 34.07
N ALA A 14 13.95 3.17 33.07
CA ALA A 14 14.86 2.94 31.95
C ALA A 14 15.22 4.30 31.32
N PRO A 15 16.49 4.49 30.90
CA PRO A 15 16.87 5.70 30.19
C PRO A 15 15.98 5.85 28.96
N LYS A 16 15.36 7.02 28.80
CA LYS A 16 14.54 7.28 27.60
C LYS A 16 15.44 7.12 26.37
N PRO A 17 14.93 6.52 25.28
CA PRO A 17 15.67 6.49 24.03
C PRO A 17 16.04 7.92 23.66
N LYS A 18 17.31 8.12 23.28
CA LYS A 18 17.78 9.42 22.82
C LYS A 18 17.01 9.75 21.55
N ARG A 19 16.56 11.00 21.43
CA ARG A 19 15.99 11.48 20.17
C ARG A 19 17.05 11.32 19.07
N THR A 20 16.65 10.74 17.95
CA THR A 20 17.45 10.73 16.72
C THR A 20 17.78 12.18 16.35
N PRO A 21 19.01 12.48 15.91
CA PRO A 21 19.34 13.81 15.42
C PRO A 21 18.63 14.07 14.08
N ILE A 22 18.28 15.33 13.81
CA ILE A 22 17.53 15.76 12.61
C ILE A 22 18.22 15.28 11.33
N ASP A 23 19.55 15.26 11.31
CA ASP A 23 20.36 14.86 10.14
C ASP A 23 20.17 13.39 9.73
N GLN A 24 19.76 12.53 10.68
CA GLN A 24 19.60 11.08 10.50
C GLN A 24 18.14 10.66 10.34
N MET A 25 17.19 11.60 10.40
CA MET A 25 15.77 11.29 10.25
C MET A 25 15.40 11.07 8.78
N THR A 26 14.46 10.15 8.55
CA THR A 26 13.82 9.93 7.25
C THR A 26 12.87 11.08 6.90
N VAL A 27 12.51 11.21 5.61
CA VAL A 27 11.58 12.26 5.14
C VAL A 27 10.24 12.19 5.88
N ARG A 28 9.73 10.99 6.14
CA ARG A 28 8.48 10.76 6.88
C ARG A 28 8.59 11.26 8.32
N GLU A 29 9.66 10.88 9.02
CA GLU A 29 9.90 11.33 10.40
C GLU A 29 10.06 12.85 10.50
N LEU A 30 10.73 13.47 9.52
CA LEU A 30 10.86 14.93 9.45
C LEU A 30 9.51 15.63 9.26
N GLN A 31 8.63 15.09 8.43
CA GLN A 31 7.27 15.60 8.26
C GLN A 31 6.44 15.45 9.55
N ASP A 32 6.51 14.30 10.20
CA ASP A 32 5.84 14.08 11.49
C ASP A 32 6.35 15.06 12.56
N LEU A 33 7.67 15.29 12.60
CA LEU A 33 8.27 16.27 13.50
C LEU A 33 7.79 17.69 13.16
N TYR A 34 7.75 18.06 11.89
CA TYR A 34 7.22 19.34 11.42
C TYR A 34 5.76 19.56 11.88
N PHE A 35 4.88 18.57 11.71
CA PHE A 35 3.48 18.67 12.12
C PHE A 35 3.32 18.75 13.63
N THR A 36 4.09 17.97 14.38
CA THR A 36 4.07 18.00 15.85
C THR A 36 4.53 19.36 16.39
N ASN A 37 5.63 19.90 15.85
CA ASN A 37 6.12 21.23 16.19
C ASN A 37 5.12 22.33 15.78
N ALA A 38 4.54 22.27 14.59
CA ALA A 38 3.53 23.22 14.14
C ALA A 38 2.31 23.22 15.07
N ARG A 39 1.85 22.03 15.48
CA ARG A 39 0.75 21.88 16.45
C ARG A 39 1.13 22.46 17.81
N LEU A 40 2.35 22.21 18.27
CA LEU A 40 2.88 22.73 19.53
C LEU A 40 2.93 24.26 19.51
N LEU A 41 3.47 24.86 18.44
CA LEU A 41 3.51 26.30 18.25
C LEU A 41 2.11 26.93 18.16
N ALA A 42 1.15 26.25 17.52
CA ALA A 42 -0.24 26.71 17.46
C ALA A 42 -0.91 26.69 18.85
N SER A 43 -0.70 25.62 19.63
CA SER A 43 -1.30 25.46 20.96
C SER A 43 -0.67 26.36 22.05
N SER A 44 0.57 26.80 21.87
CA SER A 44 1.31 27.55 22.90
C SER A 44 0.99 29.05 22.93
N ARG A 45 0.25 29.58 21.95
CA ARG A 45 -0.08 31.02 21.88
C ARG A 45 -0.95 31.49 23.05
N GLU A 46 -1.51 30.57 23.83
CA GLU A 46 -2.38 30.84 24.98
C GLU A 46 -1.64 30.90 26.33
N SER A 47 -0.33 30.57 26.38
CA SER A 47 0.44 30.51 27.64
C SER A 47 1.75 31.32 27.58
N THR A 48 1.74 32.51 28.19
CA THR A 48 2.82 33.52 28.21
C THR A 48 4.12 33.09 28.91
N SER A 49 4.20 31.90 29.51
CA SER A 49 5.33 31.48 30.35
C SER A 49 6.41 30.63 29.62
N THR A 50 6.39 30.57 28.28
CA THR A 50 7.13 29.57 27.50
C THR A 50 8.06 30.14 26.41
N ASP A 51 8.50 31.40 26.52
CA ASP A 51 9.34 32.05 25.50
C ASP A 51 10.62 31.26 25.14
N ALA A 52 11.35 30.74 26.13
CA ALA A 52 12.57 29.98 25.88
C ALA A 52 12.33 28.64 25.16
N TRP A 53 11.15 28.05 25.36
CA TRP A 53 10.77 26.82 24.67
C TRP A 53 10.29 27.11 23.25
N MET A 54 9.55 28.21 23.04
CA MET A 54 9.14 28.64 21.69
C MET A 54 10.36 28.93 20.80
N VAL A 55 11.39 29.58 21.35
CA VAL A 55 12.65 29.80 20.62
C VAL A 55 13.32 28.48 20.21
N ARG A 56 13.27 27.45 21.06
CA ARG A 56 13.83 26.13 20.72
C ARG A 56 13.01 25.42 19.64
N VAL A 57 11.70 25.39 19.76
CA VAL A 57 10.82 24.72 18.79
C VAL A 57 10.83 25.42 17.44
N THR A 58 10.92 26.76 17.40
CA THR A 58 11.07 27.51 16.16
C THR A 58 12.43 27.26 15.49
N ALA A 59 13.52 27.17 16.27
CA ALA A 59 14.82 26.77 15.73
C ALA A 59 14.82 25.33 15.21
N GLU A 60 14.16 24.40 15.91
CA GLU A 60 13.97 23.01 15.48
C GLU A 60 13.14 22.95 14.18
N GLN A 61 12.08 23.75 14.08
CA GLN A 61 11.27 23.87 12.87
C GLN A 61 12.08 24.35 11.66
N ALA A 62 12.90 25.39 11.83
CA ALA A 62 13.75 25.90 10.77
C ALA A 62 14.80 24.86 10.30
N ALA A 63 15.34 24.07 11.23
CA ALA A 63 16.27 22.98 10.91
C ALA A 63 15.58 21.85 10.12
N VAL A 64 14.35 21.48 10.51
CA VAL A 64 13.55 20.47 9.80
C VAL A 64 13.19 20.94 8.39
N GLU A 65 12.74 22.19 8.24
CA GLU A 65 12.43 22.78 6.93
C GLU A 65 13.66 22.79 6.02
N GLY A 66 14.82 23.20 6.53
CA GLY A 66 16.07 23.17 5.78
C GLY A 66 16.40 21.75 5.28
N ARG A 67 16.27 20.74 6.16
CA ARG A 67 16.54 19.35 5.79
C ARG A 67 15.54 18.78 4.79
N LEU A 68 14.26 19.11 4.91
CA LEU A 68 13.23 18.70 3.94
C LEU A 68 13.48 19.33 2.57
N VAL A 69 13.91 20.60 2.52
CA VAL A 69 14.29 21.26 1.27
C VAL A 69 15.53 20.62 0.66
N GLU A 70 16.54 20.24 1.45
CA GLU A 70 17.70 19.50 0.93
C GLU A 70 17.30 18.17 0.29
N LEU A 71 16.50 17.35 0.98
CA LEU A 71 16.14 16.01 0.51
C LEU A 71 15.15 16.07 -0.66
N VAL A 72 14.02 16.77 -0.48
CA VAL A 72 12.92 16.81 -1.48
C VAL A 72 13.21 17.83 -2.58
N GLY A 73 13.86 18.94 -2.25
CA GLY A 73 14.22 19.96 -3.24
C GLY A 73 15.30 19.48 -4.22
N MET A 74 16.25 18.64 -3.78
CA MET A 74 17.20 18.01 -4.70
C MET A 74 16.50 17.07 -5.68
N ASP A 75 15.48 16.32 -5.25
CA ASP A 75 14.70 15.46 -6.14
C ASP A 75 13.88 16.27 -7.15
N ALA A 76 13.27 17.38 -6.73
CA ALA A 76 12.55 18.30 -7.61
C ALA A 76 13.48 18.94 -8.67
N ILE A 77 14.71 19.32 -8.28
CA ILE A 77 15.71 19.85 -9.21
C ILE A 77 16.20 18.77 -10.17
N ASN A 78 16.44 17.55 -9.69
CA ASN A 78 16.92 16.43 -10.50
C ASN A 78 15.87 15.98 -11.52
N THR A 79 14.59 15.93 -11.11
CA THR A 79 13.47 15.67 -12.03
C THR A 79 13.27 16.82 -13.01
N GLY A 80 13.35 18.07 -12.56
CA GLY A 80 13.33 19.25 -13.42
C GLY A 80 14.42 19.20 -14.49
N LEU A 81 15.68 18.95 -14.10
CA LEU A 81 16.82 18.85 -15.02
C LEU A 81 16.70 17.68 -16.01
N LYS A 82 16.10 16.56 -15.60
CA LYS A 82 15.83 15.44 -16.51
C LYS A 82 14.77 15.78 -17.56
N ASN A 83 13.80 16.62 -17.19
CA ASN A 83 12.69 17.00 -18.06
C ASN A 83 12.98 18.27 -18.87
N THR A 84 14.02 19.04 -18.54
CA THR A 84 14.44 20.18 -19.36
C THR A 84 15.21 19.69 -20.59
N VAL A 85 14.57 19.79 -21.76
CA VAL A 85 15.24 19.69 -23.05
C VAL A 85 15.71 21.09 -23.44
N LEU A 86 17.03 21.29 -23.53
CA LEU A 86 17.60 22.54 -24.05
C LEU A 86 17.38 22.57 -25.57
N ALA A 87 16.31 23.21 -26.03
CA ALA A 87 16.11 23.53 -27.44
C ALA A 87 17.08 24.67 -27.84
N ALA A 88 17.79 24.51 -28.96
CA ALA A 88 18.63 25.54 -29.52
C ALA A 88 17.78 26.65 -30.17
N ASP A 89 18.35 27.86 -30.32
CA ASP A 89 17.68 29.13 -30.64
C ASP A 89 16.76 29.18 -31.88
N ASP A 90 16.68 28.12 -32.70
CA ASP A 90 15.83 28.03 -33.91
C ASP A 90 14.64 27.06 -33.80
N ASP A 91 14.50 26.31 -32.69
CA ASP A 91 13.35 25.43 -32.47
C ASP A 91 12.31 26.13 -31.59
N MET A 92 11.27 26.68 -32.22
CA MET A 92 10.09 27.19 -31.53
C MET A 92 9.45 26.06 -30.70
N PRO A 93 9.25 26.22 -29.37
CA PRO A 93 8.54 25.24 -28.58
C PRO A 93 7.07 25.22 -29.01
N VAL A 94 6.73 24.32 -29.92
CA VAL A 94 5.36 23.93 -30.18
C VAL A 94 4.95 23.10 -28.97
N ASP A 95 3.96 23.58 -28.20
CA ASP A 95 3.38 22.82 -27.10
C ASP A 95 3.10 21.39 -27.59
N PRO A 96 3.71 20.35 -26.99
CA PRO A 96 3.37 18.99 -27.34
C PRO A 96 1.88 18.85 -27.09
N SER A 97 1.13 18.48 -28.14
CA SER A 97 -0.29 18.12 -28.03
C SER A 97 -0.46 17.27 -26.77
N PRO A 98 -1.41 17.58 -25.87
CA PRO A 98 -1.56 16.89 -24.61
C PRO A 98 -1.54 15.39 -24.88
N GLU A 99 -0.58 14.69 -24.26
CA GLU A 99 -0.47 13.24 -24.40
C GLU A 99 -1.85 12.64 -24.11
N PRO A 100 -2.36 11.74 -24.96
CA PRO A 100 -3.66 11.14 -24.73
C PRO A 100 -3.61 10.45 -23.37
N TYR A 101 -4.46 10.90 -22.44
CA TYR A 101 -4.52 10.39 -21.07
C TYR A 101 -4.56 8.86 -21.06
N THR A 102 -3.45 8.23 -20.65
CA THR A 102 -3.38 6.78 -20.46
C THR A 102 -3.74 6.48 -19.02
N ASN A 103 -4.93 5.92 -18.80
CA ASN A 103 -5.32 5.48 -17.46
C ASN A 103 -4.30 4.44 -16.93
N PRO A 104 -3.69 4.63 -15.75
CA PRO A 104 -2.68 3.72 -15.21
C PRO A 104 -3.20 2.28 -15.05
N MET A 105 -4.51 2.12 -14.84
CA MET A 105 -5.15 0.80 -14.82
C MET A 105 -5.16 0.13 -16.19
N LEU A 106 -5.35 0.89 -17.27
CA LEU A 106 -5.27 0.38 -18.65
C LEU A 106 -3.84 -0.03 -18.99
N GLU A 107 -2.82 0.71 -18.53
CA GLU A 107 -1.43 0.31 -18.69
C GLU A 107 -1.07 -0.92 -17.86
N ALA A 108 -1.52 -1.00 -16.61
CA ALA A 108 -1.31 -2.16 -15.77
C ALA A 108 -1.97 -3.42 -16.36
N LYS A 109 -3.20 -3.29 -16.88
CA LYS A 109 -3.90 -4.37 -17.60
C LYS A 109 -3.17 -4.74 -18.89
N ARG A 110 -2.71 -3.78 -19.70
CA ARG A 110 -1.89 -4.05 -20.90
C ARG A 110 -0.60 -4.76 -20.54
N ARG A 111 0.08 -4.35 -19.48
CA ARG A 111 1.33 -4.95 -19.01
C ARG A 111 1.10 -6.36 -18.47
N ALA A 112 0.03 -6.57 -17.72
CA ALA A 112 -0.39 -7.89 -17.25
C ALA A 112 -0.76 -8.81 -18.42
N LEU A 113 -1.56 -8.33 -19.37
CA LEU A 113 -1.90 -9.06 -20.60
C LEU A 113 -0.68 -9.34 -21.48
N SER A 114 0.33 -8.47 -21.52
CA SER A 114 1.56 -8.76 -22.25
C SER A 114 2.44 -9.78 -21.54
N ARG A 115 2.36 -9.87 -20.20
CA ARG A 115 3.09 -10.86 -19.40
C ARG A 115 2.42 -12.23 -19.40
N PHE A 116 1.09 -12.26 -19.52
CA PHE A 116 0.27 -13.47 -19.65
C PHE A 116 -0.13 -13.77 -21.10
N GLY A 117 0.31 -12.96 -22.05
CA GLY A 117 0.04 -13.17 -23.48
C GLY A 117 0.80 -14.41 -23.94
N PRO A 118 0.13 -15.35 -24.63
CA PRO A 118 0.78 -16.57 -25.05
C PRO A 118 1.87 -16.23 -26.06
N ALA A 119 3.13 -16.43 -25.66
CA ALA A 119 4.21 -16.65 -26.60
C ALA A 119 4.01 -18.04 -27.22
N ASN A 120 2.96 -18.21 -28.03
CA ASN A 120 2.84 -19.33 -28.96
C ASN A 120 1.76 -19.03 -30.01
N ASP A 121 2.21 -19.04 -31.25
CA ASP A 121 1.37 -19.09 -32.44
C ASP A 121 0.24 -20.12 -32.29
N GLY A 122 -1.01 -19.64 -32.38
CA GLY A 122 -2.11 -20.42 -32.97
C GLY A 122 -2.68 -21.62 -32.23
N THR A 123 -2.30 -21.94 -30.99
CA THR A 123 -2.97 -23.00 -30.21
C THR A 123 -4.06 -22.45 -29.31
N ALA A 124 -5.28 -22.95 -29.54
CA ALA A 124 -6.52 -22.56 -28.88
C ALA A 124 -6.36 -22.37 -27.36
N ILE A 125 -6.77 -21.18 -26.90
CA ILE A 125 -6.99 -20.85 -25.49
C ILE A 125 -7.98 -21.90 -24.94
N GLY A 126 -7.47 -22.88 -24.19
CA GLY A 126 -8.30 -23.91 -23.54
C GLY A 126 -7.88 -25.37 -23.75
N SER A 127 -6.90 -25.68 -24.60
CA SER A 127 -6.38 -27.05 -24.73
C SER A 127 -4.90 -27.13 -24.35
N LEU A 128 -4.62 -27.19 -23.04
CA LEU A 128 -3.31 -27.64 -22.57
C LEU A 128 -3.11 -29.08 -23.07
N SER A 129 -1.96 -29.37 -23.67
CA SER A 129 -1.67 -30.74 -24.04
C SER A 129 -1.59 -31.60 -22.76
N MET A 130 -2.06 -32.85 -22.79
CA MET A 130 -2.03 -33.73 -21.60
C MET A 130 -0.63 -33.83 -20.98
N GLN A 131 0.40 -33.79 -21.82
CA GLN A 131 1.80 -33.79 -21.41
C GLN A 131 2.23 -32.49 -20.72
N GLU A 132 1.75 -31.34 -21.20
CA GLU A 132 1.98 -30.03 -20.58
C GLU A 132 1.25 -29.91 -19.25
N ALA A 133 0.01 -30.39 -19.15
CA ALA A 133 -0.74 -30.42 -17.89
C ALA A 133 0.00 -31.23 -16.80
N ILE A 134 0.53 -32.40 -17.15
CA ILE A 134 1.32 -33.23 -16.22
C ILE A 134 2.61 -32.51 -15.80
N GLN A 135 3.30 -31.83 -16.71
CA GLN A 135 4.52 -31.09 -16.38
C GLN A 135 4.24 -29.90 -15.45
N LEU A 136 3.13 -29.20 -15.68
CA LEU A 136 2.72 -28.07 -14.87
C LEU A 136 2.30 -28.50 -13.47
N GLU A 137 1.57 -29.63 -13.35
CA GLU A 137 1.24 -30.24 -12.05
C GLU A 137 2.51 -30.65 -11.28
N GLN A 138 3.47 -31.29 -11.94
CA GLN A 138 4.74 -31.67 -11.31
C GLN A 138 5.55 -30.45 -10.86
N ALA A 139 5.63 -29.40 -11.67
CA ALA A 139 6.35 -28.17 -11.34
C ALA A 139 5.69 -27.43 -10.17
N ALA A 140 4.35 -27.32 -10.17
CA ALA A 140 3.60 -26.71 -9.08
C ALA A 140 3.77 -27.49 -7.78
N HIS A 141 3.67 -28.82 -7.83
CA HIS A 141 3.87 -29.68 -6.67
C HIS A 141 5.29 -29.55 -6.08
N GLN A 142 6.32 -29.45 -6.93
CA GLN A 142 7.69 -29.21 -6.45
C GLN A 142 7.84 -27.84 -5.78
N ALA A 143 7.24 -26.80 -6.35
CA ALA A 143 7.28 -25.45 -5.78
C ALA A 143 6.56 -25.39 -4.42
N ASP A 144 5.41 -26.04 -4.29
CA ASP A 144 4.66 -26.08 -3.04
C ASP A 144 5.39 -26.90 -1.97
N LYS A 145 6.00 -28.02 -2.34
CA LYS A 145 6.85 -28.79 -1.44
C LYS A 145 8.03 -27.96 -0.91
N GLN A 146 8.70 -27.20 -1.78
CA GLN A 146 9.80 -26.31 -1.36
C GLN A 146 9.32 -25.20 -0.41
N LYS A 147 8.14 -24.62 -0.65
CA LYS A 147 7.54 -23.64 0.26
C LYS A 147 7.25 -24.25 1.62
N GLN A 148 6.67 -25.46 1.66
CA GLN A 148 6.40 -26.18 2.91
C GLN A 148 7.68 -26.50 3.67
N GLU A 149 8.73 -26.98 2.99
CA GLU A 149 10.03 -27.25 3.60
C GLU A 149 10.67 -25.99 4.19
N ARG A 150 10.63 -24.86 3.47
CA ARG A 150 11.12 -23.56 3.99
C ARG A 150 10.34 -23.11 5.21
N LEU A 151 9.02 -23.24 5.19
CA LEU A 151 8.17 -22.85 6.30
C LEU A 151 8.42 -23.74 7.52
N LEU A 152 8.59 -25.06 7.32
CA LEU A 152 8.98 -25.99 8.38
C LEU A 152 10.37 -25.69 8.95
N GLN A 153 11.36 -25.36 8.11
CA GLN A 153 12.70 -24.97 8.56
C GLN A 153 12.67 -23.68 9.37
N LYS A 154 11.99 -22.63 8.89
CA LYS A 154 11.80 -21.38 9.66
C LYS A 154 11.15 -21.66 11.01
N ARG A 155 10.14 -22.54 11.03
CA ARG A 155 9.43 -22.90 12.26
C ARG A 155 10.28 -23.72 13.24
N GLN A 156 11.18 -24.57 12.71
CA GLN A 156 12.18 -25.26 13.51
C GLN A 156 13.23 -24.31 14.08
N GLN A 157 13.69 -23.32 13.29
CA GLN A 157 14.62 -22.28 13.76
C GLN A 157 14.02 -21.45 14.89
N MET A 158 12.75 -21.05 14.75
CA MET A 158 12.01 -20.33 15.81
C MET A 158 11.58 -21.22 17.00
N GLY A 159 11.93 -22.51 17.01
CA GLY A 159 11.63 -23.43 18.12
C GLY A 159 10.13 -23.71 18.33
N MET A 160 9.27 -23.39 17.37
CA MET A 160 7.82 -23.56 17.51
C MET A 160 7.41 -25.05 17.35
N PRO A 161 6.53 -25.58 18.22
CA PRO A 161 6.16 -27.00 18.22
C PRO A 161 5.36 -27.42 16.98
N LEU A 162 5.70 -28.58 16.39
CA LEU A 162 4.84 -29.45 15.55
C LEU A 162 3.31 -29.29 15.73
N PRO A 163 2.42 -28.79 14.81
CA PRO A 163 0.99 -29.02 15.03
C PRO A 163 0.74 -30.54 15.05
N GLY A 164 0.21 -31.04 16.17
CA GLY A 164 -0.03 -32.47 16.41
C GLY A 164 1.04 -33.20 17.23
N GLU A 165 2.15 -32.54 17.59
CA GLU A 165 3.19 -33.12 18.44
C GLU A 165 2.80 -33.01 19.92
N GLN A 166 2.20 -34.06 20.49
CA GLN A 166 2.08 -34.20 21.94
C GLN A 166 3.44 -34.59 22.50
N LEU A 167 4.26 -33.61 22.88
CA LEU A 167 5.55 -33.89 23.50
C LEU A 167 5.37 -34.76 24.74
N THR A 168 6.08 -35.88 24.77
CA THR A 168 6.16 -36.72 25.95
C THR A 168 6.76 -35.92 27.12
N ARG A 169 6.46 -36.32 28.36
CA ARG A 169 6.96 -35.63 29.55
C ARG A 169 8.50 -35.51 29.55
N GLN A 170 9.18 -36.54 29.06
CA GLN A 170 10.63 -36.58 28.97
C GLN A 170 11.17 -35.55 27.96
N GLU A 171 10.55 -35.43 26.78
CA GLU A 171 10.96 -34.45 25.77
C GLU A 171 10.71 -33.02 26.25
N ARG A 172 9.62 -32.78 27.00
CA ARG A 172 9.33 -31.47 27.57
C ARG A 172 10.37 -31.08 28.61
N GLU A 173 10.71 -32.01 29.51
CA GLU A 173 11.76 -31.81 30.50
C GLU A 173 13.12 -31.60 29.81
N ALA A 174 13.44 -32.35 28.75
CA ALA A 174 14.65 -32.16 27.97
C ALA A 174 14.72 -30.78 27.28
N ARG A 175 13.62 -30.28 26.70
CA ARG A 175 13.57 -28.92 26.14
C ARG A 175 13.75 -27.85 27.21
N MET A 176 13.10 -28.00 28.37
CA MET A 176 13.29 -27.08 29.50
C MET A 176 14.74 -27.09 30.01
N TRP A 177 15.35 -28.27 30.12
CA TRP A 177 16.75 -28.41 30.52
C TRP A 177 17.73 -27.86 29.48
N ALA A 178 17.45 -28.03 28.19
CA ALA A 178 18.23 -27.43 27.13
C ALA A 178 18.18 -25.90 27.19
N PHE A 179 16.99 -25.32 27.41
CA PHE A 179 16.81 -23.88 27.59
C PHE A 179 17.56 -23.35 28.83
N LEU A 180 17.44 -24.03 29.98
CA LEU A 180 18.10 -23.61 31.23
C LEU A 180 19.62 -23.67 31.16
N ASN A 181 20.17 -24.56 30.34
CA ASN A 181 21.62 -24.74 30.18
C ASN A 181 22.17 -24.12 28.89
N HIS A 182 21.33 -23.50 28.05
CA HIS A 182 21.77 -22.89 26.80
C HIS A 182 22.64 -21.67 27.11
N LYS A 183 23.86 -21.68 26.58
CA LYS A 183 24.69 -20.48 26.54
C LYS A 183 24.42 -19.81 25.19
N PRO A 184 23.92 -18.56 25.16
CA PRO A 184 23.76 -17.83 23.92
C PRO A 184 25.06 -17.91 23.13
N THR A 185 24.99 -18.42 21.90
CA THR A 185 26.12 -18.41 20.97
C THR A 185 26.07 -17.10 20.18
N GLU A 186 27.17 -16.64 19.59
CA GLU A 186 27.21 -15.34 18.88
C GLU A 186 26.19 -15.23 17.72
N SER A 187 25.67 -16.36 17.22
CA SER A 187 24.58 -16.43 16.24
C SER A 187 23.19 -16.08 16.80
N ASP A 188 22.99 -16.09 18.13
CA ASP A 188 21.74 -15.78 18.83
C ASP A 188 21.59 -14.26 19.08
N LEU A 189 22.64 -13.48 18.77
CA LEU A 189 22.71 -12.02 18.93
C LEU A 189 22.60 -11.27 17.60
N GLU A 190 22.49 -11.97 16.47
CA GLU A 190 22.67 -11.39 15.14
C GLU A 190 21.36 -11.18 14.34
N ASP A 191 20.17 -11.32 14.95
CA ASP A 191 18.89 -11.15 14.23
C ASP A 191 17.72 -10.59 15.08
N ASP A 192 18.01 -9.83 16.14
CA ASP A 192 16.98 -9.15 16.97
C ASP A 192 16.75 -7.69 16.55
N SER A 193 17.20 -7.31 15.35
CA SER A 193 16.91 -6.02 14.74
C SER A 193 16.02 -6.20 13.51
N GLU A 194 14.75 -5.83 13.67
CA GLU A 194 13.72 -5.67 12.64
C GLU A 194 12.98 -6.94 12.20
N ASP A 195 12.06 -7.40 13.06
CA ASP A 195 10.73 -7.82 12.61
C ASP A 195 9.73 -7.41 13.72
N GLU A 196 9.40 -6.12 13.72
CA GLU A 196 8.20 -5.60 14.38
C GLU A 196 7.02 -6.29 13.67
N TYR A 197 6.55 -7.40 14.24
CA TYR A 197 5.33 -8.06 13.81
C TYR A 197 4.20 -7.04 13.91
N ASP A 198 3.82 -6.56 12.74
CA ASP A 198 2.68 -5.70 12.49
C ASP A 198 1.45 -6.33 13.14
N ASP A 199 0.93 -5.70 14.18
CA ASP A 199 -0.32 -6.03 14.89
C ASP A 199 -1.54 -5.63 14.03
N ASP A 200 -1.35 -5.56 12.70
CA ASP A 200 -2.30 -5.11 11.68
C ASP A 200 -3.10 -6.28 11.06
N ASP A 201 -2.82 -7.53 11.44
CA ASP A 201 -3.61 -8.72 11.08
C ASP A 201 -4.89 -8.87 11.94
N ASP A 202 -5.63 -7.78 12.18
CA ASP A 202 -6.98 -7.87 12.71
C ASP A 202 -7.93 -8.27 11.56
N PRO A 203 -8.49 -9.50 11.50
CA PRO A 203 -9.36 -9.91 10.39
C PRO A 203 -10.66 -9.09 10.32
N ALA A 204 -10.94 -8.26 11.33
CA ALA A 204 -12.04 -7.32 11.32
C ALA A 204 -11.82 -6.10 10.40
N THR A 205 -10.57 -5.71 10.10
CA THR A 205 -10.30 -4.60 9.16
C THR A 205 -10.43 -5.03 7.70
N TRP A 206 -10.31 -6.33 7.40
CA TRP A 206 -10.52 -6.87 6.05
C TRP A 206 -11.96 -6.70 5.54
N PHE A 207 -12.93 -6.57 6.45
CA PHE A 207 -14.33 -6.29 6.12
C PHE A 207 -14.74 -4.84 6.41
N SER A 208 -13.83 -4.03 6.95
CA SER A 208 -14.04 -2.58 7.11
C SER A 208 -13.68 -1.93 5.79
N ASP A 209 -14.54 -2.18 4.81
CA ASP A 209 -14.41 -1.72 3.46
C ASP A 209 -14.79 -0.24 3.40
N ASP A 210 -13.78 0.63 3.43
CA ASP A 210 -13.92 2.04 3.09
C ASP A 210 -14.17 2.24 1.57
N GLU A 211 -14.40 1.16 0.79
CA GLU A 211 -14.88 1.19 -0.60
C GLU A 211 -16.39 1.50 -0.70
N ASP A 212 -16.86 2.45 0.10
CA ASP A 212 -18.14 3.12 -0.14
C ASP A 212 -18.01 3.88 -1.47
N ASP A 213 -18.76 3.39 -2.45
CA ASP A 213 -18.75 3.73 -3.87
C ASP A 213 -17.47 3.41 -4.66
N GLY A 214 -17.50 2.31 -5.43
CA GLY A 214 -16.59 1.97 -6.53
C GLY A 214 -16.49 3.01 -7.68
N ARG A 215 -16.78 4.28 -7.39
CA ARG A 215 -16.58 5.49 -8.19
C ARG A 215 -15.18 6.07 -8.02
N LYS A 216 -14.44 5.75 -6.95
CA LYS A 216 -13.15 6.38 -6.68
C LYS A 216 -12.08 5.91 -7.67
N GLY A 217 -11.65 6.82 -8.54
CA GLY A 217 -10.63 6.58 -9.56
C GLY A 217 -11.17 6.37 -10.98
N GLN A 218 -12.49 6.33 -11.16
CA GLN A 218 -13.11 6.36 -12.49
C GLN A 218 -13.62 7.79 -12.78
N LEU A 219 -13.26 8.34 -13.93
CA LEU A 219 -13.83 9.60 -14.42
C LEU A 219 -15.21 9.30 -15.00
N ILE A 220 -16.21 9.12 -14.13
CA ILE A 220 -17.61 8.97 -14.55
C ILE A 220 -18.11 10.37 -14.92
N VAL A 221 -18.08 10.69 -16.21
CA VAL A 221 -18.78 11.86 -16.73
C VAL A 221 -20.24 11.43 -16.91
N GLU A 222 -21.15 12.05 -16.15
CA GLU A 222 -22.58 11.83 -16.36
C GLU A 222 -22.95 12.36 -17.77
N PRO A 223 -23.51 11.51 -18.64
CA PRO A 223 -23.91 11.96 -19.97
C PRO A 223 -25.01 13.01 -19.84
N ASP A 224 -24.86 14.10 -20.59
CA ASP A 224 -25.83 15.19 -20.61
C ASP A 224 -27.11 14.79 -21.38
N GLU A 225 -28.16 15.62 -21.28
CA GLU A 225 -29.44 15.34 -21.94
C GLU A 225 -29.30 15.25 -23.48
N GLU A 226 -28.26 15.85 -24.04
CA GLU A 226 -27.95 15.83 -25.47
C GLU A 226 -27.26 14.53 -25.91
N ASP A 227 -26.45 13.90 -25.05
CA ASP A 227 -25.80 12.61 -25.29
C ASP A 227 -26.80 11.46 -25.47
N TYR A 228 -27.95 11.49 -24.78
CA TYR A 228 -29.00 10.46 -24.94
C TYR A 228 -29.62 10.45 -26.34
N SER A 229 -29.59 11.58 -27.05
CA SER A 229 -30.14 11.69 -28.41
C SER A 229 -29.35 10.88 -29.46
N ASN A 230 -28.07 10.62 -29.19
CA ASN A 230 -27.19 9.88 -30.10
C ASN A 230 -27.18 8.36 -29.86
N ILE A 231 -27.63 7.91 -28.68
CA ILE A 231 -27.54 6.49 -28.27
C ILE A 231 -28.62 5.63 -28.93
N ILE A 232 -29.83 6.18 -29.14
CA ILE A 232 -30.94 5.43 -29.74
C ILE A 232 -31.29 5.98 -31.12
N ARG A 233 -30.59 5.49 -32.17
CA ARG A 233 -31.01 5.70 -33.56
C ARG A 233 -32.12 4.72 -33.91
N ILE A 234 -33.38 5.13 -33.68
CA ILE A 234 -34.54 4.36 -34.14
C ILE A 234 -34.63 4.52 -35.66
N ASP A 235 -34.35 3.43 -36.39
CA ASP A 235 -34.60 3.36 -37.83
C ASP A 235 -36.12 3.27 -38.05
N SER A 236 -36.73 4.41 -38.35
CA SER A 236 -38.19 4.56 -38.52
C SER A 236 -38.76 3.71 -39.66
N SER A 237 -37.90 3.16 -40.53
CA SER A 237 -38.30 2.24 -41.59
C SER A 237 -38.55 0.80 -41.11
N LYS A 238 -38.03 0.43 -39.93
CA LYS A 238 -38.19 -0.91 -39.32
C LYS A 238 -39.24 -0.97 -38.22
N LEU A 239 -39.85 0.16 -37.86
CA LEU A 239 -41.00 0.14 -36.97
C LEU A 239 -42.23 -0.33 -37.75
N PRO A 240 -42.78 -1.53 -37.48
CA PRO A 240 -44.09 -1.87 -38.01
C PRO A 240 -45.09 -0.85 -37.47
N SER A 241 -45.91 -0.29 -38.36
CA SER A 241 -46.95 0.72 -38.13
C SER A 241 -48.09 0.27 -37.18
N GLN A 242 -47.81 -0.66 -36.27
CA GLN A 242 -48.74 -1.36 -35.38
C GLN A 242 -48.59 -0.94 -33.91
N PHE A 243 -47.60 -0.11 -33.55
CA PHE A 243 -47.46 0.38 -32.17
C PHE A 243 -48.38 1.57 -31.83
N SER A 244 -49.20 2.05 -32.77
CA SER A 244 -50.15 3.16 -32.58
C SER A 244 -51.48 2.75 -31.92
N THR A 245 -51.71 1.47 -31.62
CA THR A 245 -53.00 0.96 -31.09
C THR A 245 -53.03 0.69 -29.59
N PHE A 246 -51.98 1.00 -28.83
CA PHE A 246 -51.92 0.67 -27.40
C PHE A 246 -52.40 1.77 -26.44
N TYR A 247 -52.87 2.92 -26.94
CA TYR A 247 -53.46 3.95 -26.10
C TYR A 247 -54.69 4.55 -26.80
N GLU A 248 -55.84 3.88 -26.66
CA GLU A 248 -57.15 4.48 -26.89
C GLU A 248 -57.61 5.08 -25.55
N PRO A 249 -57.82 6.41 -25.43
CA PRO A 249 -58.40 7.00 -24.23
C PRO A 249 -59.81 6.46 -24.06
N ARG A 250 -60.05 5.65 -23.01
CA ARG A 250 -61.41 5.27 -22.64
C ARG A 250 -62.15 6.51 -22.15
N ASP A 251 -63.21 6.84 -22.87
CA ASP A 251 -64.21 7.82 -22.49
C ASP A 251 -64.96 7.28 -21.25
N GLU A 252 -64.62 7.79 -20.07
CA GLU A 252 -65.34 7.53 -18.81
C GLU A 252 -66.19 8.76 -18.48
N GLY A 253 -67.52 8.62 -18.57
CA GLY A 253 -68.44 9.37 -17.69
C GLY A 253 -69.69 9.97 -18.33
N ASP A 254 -70.83 9.31 -18.05
CA ASP A 254 -72.24 9.78 -18.02
C ASP A 254 -72.92 10.37 -19.28
#